data_AF-A0A1K0JTU1-F1
#
_entry.id   AF-A0A1K0JTU1-F1
#
_cell.length_a   1.000
_cell.length_b   1.000
_cell.length_c   1.000
_cell.angle_alpha   90.00
_cell.angle_beta   90.00
_cell.angle_gamma   90.00
#
_symmetry.space_group_name_H-M   'P 1'
#
loop_
_entity.id
_entity.type
_entity.pdbx_description
1 polymer ?
#
loop_
_entity_poly.entity_id
_entity_poly.type
_entity_poly.pdbx_seq_one_letter_code
_entity_poly.pdbx_strand_id
1 'polypeptide(L)'
;MAGFDHEFTIGALFDADCDAFMLGHIHRAQQWAQEGRVVAYPGSIGRFHYGEIGDKGYLRWQIAPGRAEASLVPTPARQTVCIDFDGPPDMAQLTEMAADAADKFVRIRWTVNEEHRQLVDREAITALFGASAEVKLEARVLPAVRSRAEGISRAATLPEKLGRWCELTGVEANPLMDSLAMLETLDAQSIVDRVLADLVPDPVAAASDAPLPEPVLPPVLILLCHKRSR
;
A
#
# COMPACT_ATOMS: atom_id res chain seq x y z
N MET A 1 -8.75 13.36 39.29
CA MET A 1 -9.89 14.25 39.51
C MET A 1 -10.65 14.28 38.19
N ALA A 2 -11.62 13.38 38.00
CA ALA A 2 -12.43 13.35 36.79
C ALA A 2 -13.38 14.54 36.87
N GLY A 3 -13.16 15.55 36.02
CA GLY A 3 -14.15 16.61 35.84
C GLY A 3 -15.43 15.96 35.33
N PHE A 4 -16.57 16.29 35.95
CA PHE A 4 -17.87 15.97 35.37
C PHE A 4 -18.00 16.78 34.09
N ASP A 5 -17.69 16.18 32.94
CA ASP A 5 -18.05 16.76 31.66
C ASP A 5 -19.57 16.90 31.63
N HIS A 6 -20.04 18.13 31.49
CA HIS A 6 -21.46 18.41 31.38
C HIS A 6 -21.85 18.12 29.93
N GLU A 7 -22.48 16.97 29.71
CA GLU A 7 -23.02 16.59 28.41
C GLU A 7 -24.42 17.18 28.25
N PHE A 8 -24.57 18.09 27.28
CA PHE A 8 -25.87 18.64 26.91
C PHE A 8 -26.31 18.05 25.58
N THR A 9 -27.54 17.53 25.54
CA THR A 9 -28.18 17.15 24.28
C THR A 9 -28.68 18.39 23.55
N ILE A 10 -28.82 18.31 22.23
CA ILE A 10 -29.36 19.44 21.45
C ILE A 10 -30.79 19.79 21.90
N GLY A 11 -31.60 18.79 22.28
CA GLY A 11 -32.94 18.99 22.81
C GLY A 11 -32.92 19.76 24.13
N ALA A 12 -32.04 19.38 25.07
CA ALA A 12 -31.88 20.09 26.33
C ALA A 12 -31.47 21.56 26.15
N LEU A 13 -30.69 21.88 25.11
CA LEU A 13 -30.37 23.25 24.77
C LEU A 13 -31.59 24.01 24.24
N PHE A 14 -32.41 23.41 23.37
CA PHE A 14 -33.63 24.07 22.90
C PHE A 14 -34.67 24.25 24.01
N ASP A 15 -34.76 23.33 24.97
CA ASP A 15 -35.68 23.39 26.11
C ASP A 15 -35.32 24.49 27.14
N ALA A 16 -34.16 25.11 27.02
CA ALA A 16 -33.70 26.17 27.91
C ALA A 16 -34.27 27.57 27.58
N ASP A 17 -35.25 27.66 26.67
CA ASP A 17 -35.96 28.89 26.28
C ASP A 17 -35.05 30.07 25.89
N CYS A 18 -33.89 29.78 25.30
CA CYS A 18 -33.00 30.79 24.73
C CYS A 18 -33.16 30.89 23.21
N ASP A 19 -33.11 32.12 22.69
CA ASP A 19 -33.14 32.37 21.24
C ASP A 19 -31.87 31.89 20.53
N ALA A 20 -30.71 31.96 21.20
CA ALA A 20 -29.43 31.58 20.63
C ALA A 20 -28.50 30.91 21.65
N PHE A 21 -27.85 29.83 21.23
CA PHE A 21 -26.75 29.18 21.95
C PHE A 21 -25.45 29.26 21.15
N MET A 22 -24.48 30.00 21.68
CA MET A 22 -23.16 30.22 21.07
C MET A 22 -22.13 29.30 21.74
N LEU A 23 -21.78 28.20 21.09
CA LEU A 23 -20.96 27.14 21.66
C LEU A 23 -19.51 27.20 21.17
N GLY A 24 -18.58 26.58 21.91
CA GLY A 24 -17.14 26.51 21.59
C GLY A 24 -16.61 25.07 21.62
N HIS A 25 -15.29 24.85 21.71
CA HIS A 25 -14.64 23.53 21.85
C HIS A 25 -14.63 22.63 20.59
N ILE A 26 -15.72 22.56 19.81
CA ILE A 26 -15.74 21.78 18.56
C ILE A 26 -15.14 22.60 17.42
N HIS A 27 -14.13 22.07 16.72
CA HIS A 27 -13.42 22.76 15.63
C HIS A 27 -14.13 22.73 14.27
N ARG A 28 -15.23 21.97 14.16
CA ARG A 28 -16.10 21.95 12.98
C ARG A 28 -17.24 22.95 13.15
N ALA A 29 -17.42 23.82 12.16
CA ALA A 29 -18.59 24.69 12.11
C ALA A 29 -19.85 23.85 11.89
N GLN A 30 -20.86 24.05 12.73
CA GLN A 30 -22.13 23.31 12.70
C GLN A 30 -23.22 24.12 13.38
N GLN A 31 -24.45 24.00 12.89
CA GLN A 31 -25.60 24.72 13.42
C GLN A 31 -26.87 23.88 13.35
N TRP A 32 -27.76 24.11 14.31
CA TRP A 32 -29.11 23.56 14.37
C TRP A 32 -30.08 24.70 14.61
N ALA A 33 -31.24 24.65 13.96
CA ALA A 33 -32.28 25.65 14.09
C ALA A 33 -33.62 24.98 14.40
N GLN A 34 -34.38 25.56 15.32
CA GLN A 34 -35.71 25.10 15.70
C GLN A 34 -36.58 26.29 16.12
N GLU A 35 -37.70 26.51 15.44
CA GLU A 35 -38.71 27.52 15.81
C GLU A 35 -38.13 28.94 16.03
N GLY A 36 -37.25 29.38 15.13
CA GLY A 36 -36.59 30.69 15.25
C GLY A 36 -35.41 30.72 16.22
N ARG A 37 -35.12 29.64 16.94
CA ARG A 37 -33.96 29.51 17.84
C ARG A 37 -32.79 28.85 17.12
N VAL A 38 -31.55 29.20 17.48
CA VAL A 38 -30.35 28.64 16.84
C VAL A 38 -29.30 28.23 17.87
N VAL A 39 -28.80 27.00 17.74
CA VAL A 39 -27.63 26.49 18.46
C VAL A 39 -26.50 26.34 17.45
N ALA A 40 -25.34 26.95 17.68
CA ALA A 40 -24.25 26.83 16.72
C ALA A 40 -22.85 26.84 17.35
N TYR A 41 -21.96 26.08 16.73
CA TYR A 41 -20.51 26.13 16.93
C TYR A 41 -19.90 26.85 15.72
N PRO A 42 -19.06 27.88 15.94
CA PRO A 42 -18.35 28.54 14.85
C PRO A 42 -17.24 27.68 14.25
N GLY A 43 -16.83 26.61 14.94
CA GLY A 43 -15.62 25.88 14.61
C GLY A 43 -14.36 26.61 15.09
N SER A 44 -13.22 26.17 14.58
CA SER A 44 -11.93 26.83 14.78
C SER A 44 -11.72 28.01 13.82
N ILE A 45 -10.91 28.99 14.24
CA ILE A 45 -10.53 30.12 13.39
C ILE A 45 -9.45 29.75 12.35
N GLY A 46 -8.69 28.69 12.64
CA GLY A 46 -7.64 28.16 11.78
C GLY A 46 -7.69 26.63 11.75
N ARG A 47 -6.84 26.03 10.92
CA ARG A 47 -6.73 24.56 10.80
C ARG A 47 -5.62 24.06 11.72
N PHE A 48 -5.94 23.16 12.64
CA PHE A 48 -4.99 22.55 13.57
C PHE A 48 -4.57 21.15 13.13
N HIS A 49 -5.42 20.45 12.36
CA HIS A 49 -5.06 19.17 11.76
C HIS A 49 -5.59 19.02 10.33
N TYR A 50 -4.92 18.19 9.54
CA TYR A 50 -5.21 17.98 8.11
C TYR A 50 -6.57 17.33 7.79
N GLY A 51 -7.30 16.86 8.81
CA GLY A 51 -8.64 16.28 8.67
C GLY A 51 -9.77 17.30 8.79
N GLU A 52 -9.46 18.58 9.03
CA GLU A 52 -10.47 19.62 9.14
C GLU A 52 -11.01 20.01 7.75
N ILE A 53 -12.32 19.85 7.57
CA ILE A 53 -13.04 20.09 6.30
C ILE A 53 -13.86 21.37 6.40
N GLY A 54 -14.13 22.02 5.26
CA GLY A 54 -14.94 23.22 5.16
C GLY A 54 -14.18 24.50 5.49
N ASP A 55 -14.87 25.63 5.39
CA ASP A 55 -14.31 26.93 5.71
C ASP A 55 -14.08 27.10 7.21
N LYS A 56 -13.07 27.91 7.54
CA LYS A 56 -12.81 28.35 8.92
C LYS A 56 -13.24 29.79 9.05
N GLY A 57 -13.65 30.18 10.25
CA GLY A 57 -14.16 31.52 10.44
C GLY A 57 -14.86 31.73 11.77
N TYR A 58 -15.80 32.67 11.75
CA TYR A 58 -16.64 33.02 12.88
C TYR A 58 -18.09 33.13 12.44
N LEU A 59 -19.02 33.01 13.38
CA LEU A 59 -20.44 33.21 13.10
C LEU A 59 -20.81 34.68 13.28
N ARG A 60 -21.40 35.27 12.24
CA ARG A 60 -22.13 36.53 12.35
C ARG A 60 -23.57 36.23 12.75
N TRP A 61 -23.93 36.69 13.93
CA TRP A 61 -25.25 36.51 14.51
C TRP A 61 -26.16 37.71 14.26
N GLN A 62 -27.43 37.42 14.00
CA GLN A 62 -28.53 38.39 13.99
C GLN A 62 -29.58 37.86 14.96
N ILE A 63 -29.88 38.61 16.03
CA ILE A 63 -30.71 38.13 17.14
C ILE A 63 -31.77 39.18 17.45
N ALA A 64 -33.00 38.72 17.57
CA ALA A 64 -34.17 39.43 18.06
C ALA A 64 -34.97 38.48 18.97
N PRO A 65 -35.86 38.99 19.84
CA PRO A 65 -36.73 38.12 20.63
C PRO A 65 -37.52 37.14 19.74
N GLY A 66 -37.37 35.83 19.99
CA GLY A 66 -38.01 34.78 19.20
C GLY A 66 -37.39 34.50 17.84
N ARG A 67 -36.26 35.12 17.48
CA ARG A 67 -35.57 34.90 16.20
C ARG A 67 -34.06 35.09 16.30
N ALA A 68 -33.31 34.05 15.97
CA ALA A 68 -31.87 34.07 15.79
C ALA A 68 -31.49 33.51 14.41
N GLU A 69 -30.43 34.08 13.85
CA GLU A 69 -29.78 33.59 12.64
C GLU A 69 -28.26 33.66 12.82
N ALA A 70 -27.57 32.62 12.36
CA ALA A 70 -26.12 32.55 12.33
C ALA A 70 -25.65 32.31 10.89
N SER A 71 -24.64 33.09 10.46
CA SER A 71 -24.01 32.91 9.15
C SER A 71 -22.51 32.82 9.32
N LEU A 72 -21.87 31.79 8.74
CA LEU A 72 -20.42 31.64 8.78
C LEU A 72 -19.78 32.71 7.89
N VAL A 73 -18.88 33.50 8.47
CA VAL A 73 -18.02 34.42 7.74
C VAL A 73 -16.64 33.76 7.62
N PRO A 74 -16.23 33.34 6.42
CA PRO A 74 -14.95 32.67 6.23
C PRO A 74 -13.79 33.63 6.46
N THR A 75 -12.75 33.15 7.13
CA THR A 75 -11.46 33.83 7.25
C THR A 75 -10.50 33.35 6.17
N PRO A 76 -9.43 34.10 5.87
CA PRO A 76 -8.35 33.66 4.98
C PRO A 76 -7.46 32.59 5.67
N ALA A 77 -8.06 31.69 6.45
CA ALA A 77 -7.34 30.62 7.10
C ALA A 77 -6.72 29.70 6.05
N ARG A 78 -5.42 29.48 6.19
CA ARG A 78 -4.65 28.62 5.31
C ARG A 78 -5.31 27.25 5.13
N GLN A 79 -5.34 26.77 3.89
CA GLN A 79 -5.94 25.48 3.56
C GLN A 79 -4.98 24.31 3.85
N THR A 80 -5.54 23.15 4.15
CA THR A 80 -4.81 21.88 4.29
C THR A 80 -5.23 20.93 3.17
N VAL A 81 -4.26 20.27 2.53
CA VAL A 81 -4.48 19.28 1.48
C VAL A 81 -3.93 17.93 1.95
N CYS A 82 -4.75 16.88 1.89
CA CYS A 82 -4.31 15.50 2.08
C CYS A 82 -4.29 14.78 0.74
N ILE A 83 -3.16 14.16 0.41
CA ILE A 83 -2.98 13.34 -0.78
C ILE A 83 -2.60 11.94 -0.31
N ASP A 84 -3.35 10.94 -0.75
CA ASP A 84 -3.21 9.56 -0.30
C ASP A 84 -2.98 8.64 -1.50
N PHE A 85 -1.93 7.82 -1.45
CA PHE A 85 -1.61 6.81 -2.45
C PHE A 85 -1.59 5.40 -1.83
N ASP A 86 -2.16 4.44 -2.56
CA ASP A 86 -1.98 3.01 -2.30
C ASP A 86 -0.97 2.45 -3.32
N GLY A 87 0.30 2.47 -2.96
CA GLY A 87 1.44 2.28 -3.85
C GLY A 87 2.39 3.48 -3.87
N PRO A 88 3.47 3.42 -4.67
CA PRO A 88 4.35 4.56 -4.89
C PRO A 88 3.58 5.78 -5.41
N PRO A 89 3.87 7.01 -4.95
CA PRO A 89 3.18 8.20 -5.45
C PRO A 89 3.35 8.38 -6.96
N ASP A 90 2.27 8.74 -7.65
CA ASP A 90 2.30 9.12 -9.06
C ASP A 90 2.77 10.56 -9.20
N MET A 91 3.94 10.76 -9.82
CA MET A 91 4.54 12.08 -10.00
C MET A 91 3.76 12.99 -10.95
N ALA A 92 3.02 12.45 -11.93
CA ALA A 92 2.18 13.24 -12.81
C ALA A 92 0.98 13.81 -12.03
N GLN A 93 0.30 12.95 -11.27
CA GLN A 93 -0.79 13.37 -10.40
C GLN A 93 -0.32 14.39 -9.34
N LEU A 94 0.84 14.15 -8.73
CA LEU A 94 1.42 15.11 -7.78
C LEU A 94 1.71 16.47 -8.43
N THR A 95 2.12 16.49 -9.70
CA THR A 95 2.40 17.74 -10.43
C THR A 95 1.14 18.55 -10.65
N GLU A 96 0.04 17.90 -11.03
CA GLU A 96 -1.27 18.55 -11.16
C GLU A 96 -1.74 19.13 -9.83
N MET A 97 -1.59 18.38 -8.74
CA MET A 97 -2.00 18.83 -7.40
C MET A 97 -1.11 19.95 -6.86
N ALA A 98 0.18 19.95 -7.18
CA ALA A 98 1.12 20.99 -6.76
C ALA A 98 0.80 22.37 -7.38
N ALA A 99 0.18 22.40 -8.57
CA ALA A 99 -0.19 23.65 -9.24
C ALA A 99 -1.15 24.53 -8.42
N ASP A 100 -1.99 23.91 -7.58
CA ASP A 100 -2.92 24.59 -6.67
C ASP A 100 -2.49 24.46 -5.19
N ALA A 101 -1.25 24.07 -4.90
CA ALA A 101 -0.80 23.84 -3.52
C ALA A 101 -0.08 25.05 -2.89
N ALA A 102 0.00 26.18 -3.59
CA ALA A 102 0.70 27.38 -3.13
C ALA A 102 0.12 27.92 -1.82
N ASP A 103 1.00 28.23 -0.86
CA ASP A 103 0.65 28.67 0.50
C ASP A 103 -0.28 27.70 1.27
N LYS A 104 -0.45 26.45 0.84
CA LYS A 104 -1.24 25.43 1.57
C LYS A 104 -0.35 24.57 2.46
N PHE A 105 -0.94 23.97 3.50
CA PHE A 105 -0.31 22.90 4.24
C PHE A 105 -0.61 21.55 3.55
N VAL A 106 0.40 20.89 3.02
CA VAL A 106 0.24 19.66 2.25
C VAL A 106 0.70 18.47 3.06
N ARG A 107 -0.09 17.40 3.10
CA ARG A 107 0.31 16.10 3.63
C ARG A 107 0.14 15.04 2.57
N ILE A 108 1.23 14.37 2.23
CA ILE A 108 1.27 13.30 1.24
C ILE A 108 1.56 12.01 1.98
N ARG A 109 0.65 11.05 1.88
CA ARG A 109 0.79 9.74 2.48
C ARG A 109 0.77 8.68 1.40
N TRP A 110 1.59 7.66 1.58
CA TRP A 110 1.60 6.52 0.69
C TRP A 110 1.90 5.24 1.43
N THR A 111 1.33 4.14 0.94
CA THR A 111 1.62 2.79 1.44
C THR A 111 2.34 2.00 0.37
N VAL A 112 3.50 1.41 0.69
CA VAL A 112 4.29 0.60 -0.26
C VAL A 112 4.79 -0.66 0.41
N ASN A 113 4.96 -1.74 -0.34
CA ASN A 113 5.70 -2.91 0.12
C ASN A 113 7.18 -2.55 0.29
N GLU A 114 7.89 -3.30 1.13
CA GLU A 114 9.33 -3.10 1.40
C GLU A 114 10.19 -3.06 0.12
N GLU A 115 9.87 -3.89 -0.87
CA GLU A 115 10.54 -3.95 -2.17
C GLU A 115 10.42 -2.65 -2.98
N HIS A 116 9.32 -1.91 -2.79
CA HIS A 116 9.01 -0.69 -3.52
C HIS A 116 9.44 0.58 -2.78
N ARG A 117 10.06 0.45 -1.60
CA ARG A 117 10.49 1.60 -0.78
C ARG A 117 11.44 2.53 -1.53
N GLN A 118 12.32 1.98 -2.38
CA GLN A 118 13.31 2.76 -3.12
C GLN A 118 12.73 3.49 -4.35
N LEU A 119 11.49 3.18 -4.74
CA LEU A 119 10.85 3.80 -5.91
C LEU A 119 10.36 5.23 -5.64
N VAL A 120 10.36 5.67 -4.38
CA VAL A 120 9.80 6.97 -3.99
C VAL A 120 10.90 8.00 -3.78
N ASP A 121 10.99 8.94 -4.72
CA ASP A 121 11.88 10.10 -4.61
C ASP A 121 11.26 11.20 -3.73
N ARG A 122 11.62 11.20 -2.45
CA ARG A 122 11.11 12.17 -1.47
C ARG A 122 11.61 13.60 -1.76
N GLU A 123 12.79 13.75 -2.34
CA GLU A 123 13.37 15.06 -2.64
C GLU A 123 12.63 15.70 -3.83
N ALA A 124 12.39 14.93 -4.89
CA ALA A 124 11.59 15.39 -6.02
C ALA A 124 10.17 15.79 -5.61
N ILE A 125 9.51 14.98 -4.75
CA ILE A 125 8.19 15.33 -4.21
C ILE A 125 8.26 16.63 -3.40
N THR A 126 9.25 16.78 -2.53
CA THR A 126 9.38 18.00 -1.71
C THR A 126 9.62 19.24 -2.57
N ALA A 127 10.47 19.12 -3.60
CA ALA A 127 10.74 20.21 -4.54
C ALA A 127 9.49 20.63 -5.32
N LEU A 128 8.67 19.65 -5.75
CA LEU A 128 7.43 19.89 -6.49
C LEU A 128 6.43 20.76 -5.71
N PHE A 129 6.38 20.59 -4.39
CA PHE A 129 5.52 21.35 -3.48
C PHE A 129 6.27 22.52 -2.81
N GLY A 130 7.37 23.02 -3.37
CA GLY A 130 8.18 24.10 -2.77
C GLY A 130 7.44 25.44 -2.60
N ALA A 131 6.33 25.65 -3.31
CA ALA A 131 5.47 26.83 -3.14
C ALA A 131 4.44 26.69 -1.99
N SER A 132 4.30 25.50 -1.42
CA SER A 132 3.42 25.25 -0.28
C SER A 132 4.01 25.84 1.00
N ALA A 133 3.14 26.17 1.96
CA ALA A 133 3.59 26.68 3.26
C ALA A 133 4.30 25.60 4.09
N GLU A 134 3.86 24.35 3.96
CA GLU A 134 4.51 23.18 4.55
C GLU A 134 4.18 21.93 3.72
N VAL A 135 5.11 21.00 3.67
CA VAL A 135 4.93 19.69 3.03
C VAL A 135 5.34 18.60 4.01
N LYS A 136 4.39 17.73 4.35
CA LYS A 136 4.61 16.60 5.25
C LYS A 136 4.48 15.28 4.49
N LEU A 137 5.54 14.48 4.50
CA LEU A 137 5.62 13.21 3.79
C LEU A 137 5.57 12.01 4.76
N GLU A 138 4.48 11.25 4.76
CA GLU A 138 4.26 10.09 5.63
C GLU A 138 4.27 8.78 4.81
N ALA A 139 5.32 7.98 4.95
CA ALA A 139 5.41 6.69 4.29
C ALA A 139 4.98 5.56 5.24
N ARG A 140 4.12 4.65 4.76
CA ARG A 140 3.82 3.39 5.42
C ARG A 140 4.43 2.25 4.62
N VAL A 141 5.45 1.59 5.15
CA VAL A 141 6.06 0.43 4.50
C VAL A 141 5.43 -0.85 5.07
N LEU A 142 4.79 -1.63 4.21
CA LEU A 142 4.30 -2.96 4.54
C LEU A 142 5.48 -3.92 4.51
N PRO A 143 5.77 -4.62 5.62
CA PRO A 143 6.88 -5.57 5.67
C PRO A 143 6.65 -6.69 4.67
N ALA A 144 7.72 -7.16 4.04
CA ALA A 144 7.64 -8.34 3.17
C ALA A 144 7.30 -9.57 4.04
N VAL A 145 6.01 -9.93 4.10
CA VAL A 145 5.60 -11.18 4.71
C VAL A 145 6.00 -12.29 3.75
N ARG A 146 7.19 -12.85 3.95
CA ARG A 146 7.51 -14.17 3.42
C ARG A 146 6.55 -15.13 4.08
N SER A 147 5.48 -15.49 3.38
CA SER A 147 4.56 -16.52 3.82
C SER A 147 5.42 -17.74 4.18
N ARG A 148 5.46 -18.09 5.47
CA ARG A 148 5.91 -19.41 5.88
C ARG A 148 4.90 -20.35 5.25
N ALA A 149 5.28 -20.96 4.14
CA ALA A 149 4.57 -22.00 3.42
C ALA A 149 3.49 -22.67 4.28
N GLU A 150 2.24 -22.23 4.10
CA GLU A 150 1.12 -22.67 4.91
C GLU A 150 0.99 -24.20 4.78
N GLY A 151 0.86 -24.90 5.91
CA GLY A 151 0.76 -26.36 5.90
C GLY A 151 2.07 -27.12 6.07
N ILE A 152 3.25 -26.58 5.72
CA ILE A 152 4.53 -27.26 6.01
C ILE A 152 4.72 -27.43 7.53
N SER A 153 4.43 -26.39 8.31
CA SER A 153 4.54 -26.48 9.78
C SER A 153 3.47 -27.38 10.43
N ARG A 154 2.41 -27.74 9.70
CA ARG A 154 1.31 -28.61 10.17
C ARG A 154 1.50 -30.09 9.79
N ALA A 155 2.36 -30.39 8.81
CA ALA A 155 2.69 -31.75 8.44
C ALA A 155 3.40 -32.48 9.61
N ALA A 156 3.02 -33.74 9.84
CA ALA A 156 3.46 -34.50 11.00
C ALA A 156 4.84 -35.13 10.77
N THR A 157 5.15 -35.47 9.51
CA THR A 157 6.38 -36.17 9.15
C THR A 157 7.30 -35.34 8.26
N LEU A 158 8.60 -35.66 8.26
CA LEU A 158 9.58 -35.01 7.40
C LEU A 158 9.31 -35.23 5.89
N PRO A 159 8.91 -36.45 5.44
CA PRO A 159 8.47 -36.67 4.05
C PRO A 159 7.27 -35.80 3.64
N GLU A 160 6.26 -35.65 4.50
CA GLU A 160 5.11 -34.79 4.23
C GLU A 160 5.50 -33.31 4.11
N LYS A 161 6.44 -32.85 4.96
CA LYS A 161 6.99 -31.50 4.89
C LYS A 161 7.73 -31.24 3.58
N LEU A 162 8.56 -32.20 3.16
CA LEU A 162 9.31 -32.12 1.92
C LEU A 162 8.38 -32.12 0.70
N GLY A 163 7.37 -33.01 0.68
CA GLY A 163 6.35 -33.03 -0.37
C GLY A 163 5.59 -31.71 -0.49
N ARG A 164 5.13 -31.14 0.63
CA ARG A 164 4.47 -29.81 0.66
C ARG A 164 5.38 -28.69 0.19
N TRP A 165 6.67 -28.76 0.51
CA TRP A 165 7.64 -27.79 -0.01
C TRP A 165 7.80 -27.91 -1.52
N CYS A 166 7.93 -29.12 -2.05
CA CYS A 166 8.02 -29.38 -3.49
C CYS A 166 6.78 -28.87 -4.25
N GLU A 167 5.58 -29.13 -3.73
CA GLU A 167 4.31 -28.61 -4.28
C GLU A 167 4.30 -27.08 -4.36
N LEU A 168 4.71 -26.40 -3.28
CA LEU A 168 4.69 -24.94 -3.20
C LEU A 168 5.77 -24.25 -4.03
N THR A 169 6.86 -24.96 -4.35
CA THR A 169 8.01 -24.42 -5.09
C THR A 169 8.07 -24.92 -6.54
N GLY A 170 7.24 -25.87 -6.94
CA GLY A 170 7.23 -26.47 -8.27
C GLY A 170 8.43 -27.38 -8.55
N VAL A 171 9.05 -27.94 -7.50
CA VAL A 171 10.19 -28.85 -7.62
C VAL A 171 9.69 -30.29 -7.72
N GLU A 172 10.32 -31.10 -8.57
CA GLU A 172 10.06 -32.54 -8.69
C GLU A 172 10.30 -33.25 -7.35
N ALA A 173 9.25 -33.86 -6.78
CA ALA A 173 9.32 -34.45 -5.44
C ALA A 173 10.07 -35.79 -5.42
N ASN A 174 9.93 -36.63 -6.45
CA ASN A 174 10.42 -38.01 -6.42
C ASN A 174 11.92 -38.12 -6.13
N PRO A 175 12.83 -37.37 -6.79
CA PRO A 175 14.26 -37.50 -6.53
C PRO A 175 14.66 -37.09 -5.11
N LEU A 176 13.94 -36.11 -4.53
CA LEU A 176 14.20 -35.62 -3.17
C LEU A 176 13.63 -36.58 -2.12
N MET A 177 12.50 -37.23 -2.41
CA MET A 177 11.92 -38.27 -1.56
C MET A 177 12.81 -39.52 -1.53
N ASP A 178 13.36 -39.92 -2.67
CA ASP A 178 14.32 -41.01 -2.76
C ASP A 178 15.60 -40.70 -1.98
N SER A 179 16.11 -39.47 -2.10
CA SER A 179 17.27 -38.99 -1.34
C SER A 179 17.00 -38.97 0.17
N LEU A 180 15.81 -38.54 0.59
CA LEU A 180 15.41 -38.54 1.99
C LEU A 180 15.32 -39.97 2.54
N ALA A 181 14.68 -40.88 1.81
CA ALA A 181 14.59 -42.28 2.20
C ALA A 181 15.98 -42.91 2.34
N MET A 182 16.91 -42.56 1.44
CA MET A 182 18.29 -43.01 1.52
C MET A 182 18.98 -42.51 2.79
N LEU A 183 18.83 -41.22 3.13
CA LEU A 183 19.39 -40.62 4.35
C LEU A 183 18.78 -41.19 5.64
N GLU A 184 17.52 -41.58 5.63
CA GLU A 184 16.84 -42.15 6.80
C GLU A 184 17.20 -43.62 7.04
N THR A 185 17.65 -44.35 6.01
CA THR A 185 17.81 -45.81 6.06
C THR A 185 19.25 -46.30 5.94
N LEU A 186 20.16 -45.53 5.34
CA LEU A 186 21.55 -45.92 5.10
C LEU A 186 22.52 -45.07 5.92
N ASP A 187 23.67 -45.64 6.26
CA ASP A 187 24.79 -44.89 6.80
C ASP A 187 25.53 -44.12 5.69
N ALA A 188 26.35 -43.14 6.10
CA ALA A 188 27.06 -42.26 5.17
C ALA A 188 27.97 -43.01 4.18
N GLN A 189 28.62 -44.10 4.58
CA GLN A 189 29.51 -44.84 3.69
C GLN A 189 28.72 -45.61 2.63
N SER A 190 27.63 -46.27 3.05
CA SER A 190 26.73 -46.99 2.13
C SER A 190 26.06 -46.07 1.10
N ILE A 191 25.75 -44.83 1.47
CA ILE A 191 25.23 -43.80 0.54
C ILE A 191 26.27 -43.45 -0.51
N VAL A 192 27.51 -43.17 -0.07
CA VAL A 192 28.63 -42.82 -0.96
C VAL A 192 28.91 -43.95 -1.94
N ASP A 193 29.02 -45.19 -1.45
CA ASP A 193 29.32 -46.35 -2.29
C ASP A 193 28.24 -46.57 -3.35
N ARG A 194 26.97 -46.35 -3.01
CA ARG A 194 25.84 -46.47 -3.94
C ARG A 194 25.83 -45.37 -5.00
N VAL A 195 26.00 -44.11 -4.60
CA VAL A 195 26.07 -42.98 -5.55
C VAL A 195 27.26 -43.15 -6.49
N LEU A 196 28.40 -43.61 -5.98
CA LEU A 196 29.57 -43.90 -6.82
C LEU A 196 29.32 -45.07 -7.77
N ALA A 197 28.60 -46.12 -7.36
CA ALA A 197 28.24 -47.23 -8.23
C ALA A 197 27.30 -46.80 -9.38
N ASP A 198 26.31 -45.95 -9.10
CA ASP A 198 25.39 -45.41 -10.11
C ASP A 198 26.08 -44.45 -11.10
N LEU A 199 27.23 -43.88 -10.73
CA LEU A 199 28.07 -43.04 -11.60
C LEU A 199 29.05 -43.82 -12.47
N VAL A 200 29.26 -45.12 -12.21
CA VAL A 200 30.08 -45.99 -13.06
C VAL A 200 29.19 -46.61 -14.14
N PRO A 201 29.34 -46.21 -15.42
CA PRO A 201 28.55 -46.84 -16.49
C PRO A 201 28.91 -48.33 -16.62
N ASP A 202 27.89 -49.17 -16.75
CA ASP A 202 28.04 -50.60 -17.07
C ASP A 202 28.91 -50.79 -18.33
N PRO A 203 30.03 -51.54 -18.27
CA PRO A 203 30.86 -51.80 -19.45
C PRO A 203 30.21 -52.78 -20.45
N VAL A 204 28.96 -53.20 -20.24
CA VAL A 204 28.29 -54.23 -21.05
C VAL A 204 27.34 -53.65 -22.12
N ALA A 205 27.09 -52.33 -22.14
CA ALA A 205 26.27 -51.68 -23.17
C ALA A 205 27.07 -51.05 -24.32
N ALA A 206 28.38 -51.30 -24.42
CA ALA A 206 29.26 -50.76 -25.48
C ALA A 206 29.56 -51.77 -26.61
N ALA A 207 28.65 -52.70 -26.89
CA ALA A 207 28.72 -53.57 -28.06
C ALA A 207 27.33 -53.81 -28.65
N SER A 208 26.76 -52.77 -29.26
CA SER A 208 25.73 -52.93 -30.30
C SER A 208 26.20 -52.16 -31.51
N ASP A 209 26.66 -52.92 -32.49
CA ASP A 209 27.03 -52.48 -33.83
C ASP A 209 25.79 -51.82 -34.49
N ALA A 210 25.84 -50.51 -34.67
CA ALA A 210 24.86 -49.74 -35.44
C ALA A 210 25.64 -48.86 -36.42
N PRO A 211 25.35 -48.91 -37.73
CA PRO A 211 26.15 -48.21 -38.73
C PRO A 211 26.01 -46.70 -38.58
N LEU A 212 27.13 -46.00 -38.74
CA LEU A 212 27.23 -44.54 -38.72
C LEU A 212 26.25 -43.93 -39.75
N PRO A 213 25.41 -42.94 -39.36
CA PRO A 213 24.62 -42.20 -40.33
C PRO A 213 25.53 -41.30 -41.17
N GLU A 214 25.30 -41.31 -42.49
CA GLU A 214 26.03 -40.47 -43.46
C GLU A 214 25.88 -38.96 -43.16
N PRO A 215 26.90 -38.15 -43.44
CA PRO A 215 26.85 -36.71 -43.20
C PRO A 215 25.90 -36.01 -44.17
N VAL A 216 24.77 -35.53 -43.64
CA VAL A 216 23.89 -34.60 -44.36
C VAL A 216 24.56 -33.24 -44.43
N LEU A 217 25.02 -32.86 -45.64
CA LEU A 217 25.51 -31.52 -45.96
C LEU A 217 24.38 -30.49 -45.82
N PRO A 218 24.63 -29.30 -45.23
CA PRO A 218 23.63 -28.23 -45.17
C PRO A 218 23.37 -27.66 -46.58
N PRO A 219 22.14 -27.22 -46.88
CA PRO A 219 21.81 -26.68 -48.19
C PRO A 219 22.55 -25.37 -48.47
N VAL A 220 23.06 -25.29 -49.69
CA VAL A 220 23.77 -24.15 -50.29
C VAL A 220 22.89 -22.90 -50.25
N LEU A 221 23.43 -21.84 -49.66
CA LEU A 221 22.90 -20.49 -49.70
C LEU A 221 22.99 -19.94 -51.14
N ILE A 222 21.91 -20.01 -51.92
CA ILE A 222 21.82 -19.30 -53.20
C ILE A 222 21.36 -17.87 -52.92
N LEU A 223 22.34 -16.98 -52.99
CA LEU A 223 22.18 -15.54 -53.15
C LEU A 223 21.60 -15.27 -54.55
N LEU A 224 20.35 -14.82 -54.65
CA LEU A 224 19.83 -14.17 -55.86
C LEU A 224 19.40 -12.74 -55.51
N CYS A 225 20.39 -11.87 -55.61
CA CYS A 225 20.22 -10.45 -55.86
C CYS A 225 19.47 -10.28 -57.19
N HIS A 226 18.32 -9.58 -57.22
CA HIS A 226 17.87 -8.84 -58.41
C HIS A 226 17.12 -7.56 -57.99
N LYS A 227 17.84 -6.43 -58.14
CA LYS A 227 17.34 -5.11 -58.58
C LYS A 227 16.21 -5.29 -59.62
N ARG A 228 15.18 -4.44 -59.79
CA ARG A 228 15.15 -2.96 -59.81
C ARG A 228 13.71 -2.47 -60.14
N SER A 229 13.39 -1.23 -59.75
CA SER A 229 12.55 -0.23 -60.48
C SER A 229 11.05 -0.55 -60.69
N ARG A 230 10.07 0.33 -60.46
CA ARG A 230 9.95 1.78 -60.26
C ARG A 230 8.77 2.03 -59.32
#